data_AF-A0A139DD19-F1
#
_entry.id   AF-A0A139DD19-F1
#
_cell.length_a   1.000
_cell.length_b   1.000
_cell.length_c   1.000
_cell.angle_alpha   90.00
_cell.angle_beta   90.00
_cell.angle_gamma   90.00
#
_symmetry.space_group_name_H-M   'P 1'
#
loop_
_entity.id
_entity.type
_entity.pdbx_description
1 polymer ?
#
loop_
_entity_poly.entity_id
_entity_poly.type
_entity_poly.pdbx_seq_one_letter_code
_entity_poly.pdbx_strand_id
1 'polypeptide(L)'
;MANTPQAKKRARQNEVNRKHNASLRSMARTYIKKVEAKINAGNAEEAKAALQEAQPIMDSMVNKGIFAKNKVARTKSRLNPCKAPIRGTKKTGFRAGFFMSADQLITIIAVTQSPDYPGESFPHRKRTPILR
;
A
#
# COMPACT_ATOMS: atom_id res chain seq x y z
N MET A 1 16.13 -29.32 -22.02
CA MET A 1 17.53 -29.46 -21.53
C MET A 1 18.38 -28.35 -22.14
N ALA A 2 19.36 -27.83 -21.39
CA ALA A 2 20.31 -26.86 -21.92
C ALA A 2 21.34 -27.60 -22.79
N ASN A 3 21.11 -27.63 -24.10
CA ASN A 3 21.86 -28.51 -24.99
C ASN A 3 23.20 -27.90 -25.44
N THR A 4 23.34 -26.58 -25.42
CA THR A 4 24.60 -25.88 -25.76
C THR A 4 25.47 -25.68 -24.51
N PRO A 5 26.81 -25.67 -24.64
CA PRO A 5 27.71 -25.46 -23.51
C PRO A 5 27.50 -24.11 -22.81
N GLN A 6 27.11 -23.07 -23.55
CA GLN A 6 26.77 -21.76 -23.01
C GLN A 6 25.50 -21.82 -22.15
N ALA A 7 24.47 -22.55 -22.61
CA ALA A 7 23.24 -22.72 -21.85
C ALA A 7 23.49 -23.50 -20.54
N LYS A 8 24.32 -24.56 -20.56
CA LYS A 8 24.72 -25.30 -19.35
C LYS A 8 25.46 -24.40 -18.35
N LYS A 9 26.31 -23.49 -18.83
CA LYS A 9 26.99 -22.49 -17.97
C LYS A 9 25.98 -21.52 -17.34
N ARG A 10 25.06 -20.97 -18.13
CA ARG A 10 24.03 -20.04 -17.63
C ARG A 10 23.09 -20.70 -16.62
N ALA A 11 22.70 -21.96 -16.83
CA ALA A 11 21.90 -22.71 -15.88
C ALA A 11 22.56 -22.80 -14.49
N ARG A 12 23.85 -23.20 -14.44
CA ARG A 12 24.64 -23.26 -13.19
C ARG A 12 24.74 -21.90 -12.51
N GLN A 13 25.05 -20.84 -13.27
CA GLN A 13 25.15 -19.47 -12.72
C GLN A 13 23.81 -18.98 -12.17
N ASN A 14 22.72 -19.24 -12.89
CA ASN A 14 21.38 -18.84 -12.49
C ASN A 14 20.94 -19.51 -11.18
N GLU A 15 21.29 -20.77 -10.96
CA GLU A 15 20.99 -21.46 -9.70
C GLU A 15 21.69 -20.81 -8.51
N VAL A 16 22.98 -20.49 -8.65
CA VAL A 16 23.76 -19.81 -7.60
C VAL A 16 23.16 -18.44 -7.29
N ASN A 17 22.91 -17.63 -8.33
CA ASN A 17 22.30 -16.31 -8.18
C ASN A 17 20.89 -16.39 -7.59
N ARG A 18 20.09 -17.40 -7.98
CA ARG A 18 18.75 -17.62 -7.44
C ARG A 18 18.79 -17.90 -5.94
N LYS A 19 19.68 -18.79 -5.49
CA LYS A 19 19.85 -19.14 -4.07
C LYS A 19 20.27 -17.92 -3.25
N HIS A 20 21.28 -17.19 -3.71
CA HIS A 20 21.76 -15.98 -3.03
C HIS A 20 20.68 -14.89 -2.96
N ASN A 21 20.04 -14.58 -4.08
CA ASN A 21 18.99 -13.55 -4.14
C ASN A 21 17.75 -13.95 -3.34
N ALA A 22 17.43 -15.25 -3.24
CA ALA A 22 16.34 -15.72 -2.41
C ALA A 22 16.61 -15.42 -0.92
N SER A 23 17.82 -15.70 -0.41
CA SER A 23 18.20 -15.38 0.97
C SER A 23 18.07 -13.89 1.28
N LEU A 24 18.62 -13.03 0.43
CA LEU A 24 18.56 -11.57 0.61
C LEU A 24 17.13 -11.04 0.62
N ARG A 25 16.27 -11.54 -0.30
CA ARG A 25 14.85 -11.17 -0.33
C ARG A 25 14.11 -11.64 0.92
N SER A 26 14.37 -12.86 1.39
CA SER A 26 13.76 -13.39 2.60
C SER A 26 14.15 -12.56 3.81
N MET A 27 15.43 -12.24 3.96
CA MET A 27 15.93 -11.40 5.04
C MET A 27 15.20 -10.05 5.10
N ALA A 28 15.16 -9.31 3.98
CA ALA A 28 14.49 -8.01 3.94
C ALA A 28 12.98 -8.11 4.25
N ARG A 29 12.31 -9.16 3.75
CA ARG A 29 10.88 -9.41 4.05
C ARG A 29 10.65 -9.70 5.53
N THR A 30 11.58 -10.38 6.21
CA THR A 30 11.48 -10.65 7.65
C THR A 30 11.49 -9.35 8.46
N TYR A 31 12.37 -8.40 8.15
CA TYR A 31 12.39 -7.11 8.83
C TYR A 31 11.10 -6.30 8.61
N ILE A 32 10.58 -6.31 7.38
CA ILE A 32 9.28 -5.67 7.08
C ILE A 32 8.16 -6.31 7.92
N LYS A 33 8.11 -7.64 7.99
CA LYS A 33 7.11 -8.36 8.80
C LYS A 33 7.24 -8.06 10.29
N LYS A 34 8.47 -7.91 10.82
CA LYS A 34 8.69 -7.53 12.23
C LYS A 34 8.08 -6.17 12.53
N VAL A 35 8.29 -5.20 11.64
CA VAL A 35 7.66 -3.87 11.75
C VAL A 35 6.14 -3.99 11.71
N GLU A 36 5.58 -4.71 10.73
CA GLU A 36 4.13 -4.91 10.61
C GLU A 36 3.53 -5.57 11.86
N ALA A 37 4.23 -6.56 12.43
CA ALA A 37 3.80 -7.22 13.67
C ALA A 37 3.78 -6.25 14.86
N LYS A 38 4.78 -5.37 15.01
CA LYS A 38 4.82 -4.35 16.06
C LYS A 38 3.75 -3.28 15.88
N ILE A 39 3.47 -2.89 14.63
CA ILE A 39 2.36 -1.98 14.30
C ILE A 39 1.02 -2.60 14.70
N ASN A 40 0.80 -3.87 14.36
CA ASN A 40 -0.43 -4.60 14.71
C ASN A 40 -0.60 -4.80 16.22
N ALA A 41 0.49 -4.90 16.97
CA ALA A 41 0.48 -4.98 18.43
C ALA A 41 0.12 -3.65 19.13
N GLY A 42 0.11 -2.53 18.40
CA GLY A 42 -0.31 -1.23 18.94
C GLY A 42 0.78 -0.43 19.66
N ASN A 43 2.02 -0.95 19.75
CA ASN A 43 3.13 -0.27 20.42
C ASN A 43 3.87 0.66 19.46
N ALA A 44 3.54 1.96 19.50
CA ALA A 44 4.06 2.95 18.57
C ALA A 44 5.58 3.20 18.71
N GLU A 45 6.14 3.08 19.91
CA GLU A 45 7.58 3.30 20.13
C GLU A 45 8.43 2.14 19.62
N GLU A 46 8.03 0.90 19.95
CA GLU A 46 8.68 -0.30 19.43
C GLU A 46 8.59 -0.39 17.90
N ALA A 47 7.47 0.04 17.31
CA ALA A 47 7.32 0.08 15.86
C ALA A 47 8.27 1.09 15.19
N LYS A 48 8.50 2.25 15.83
CA LYS A 48 9.48 3.24 15.34
C LYS A 48 10.91 2.74 15.41
N ALA A 49 11.29 2.11 16.53
CA ALA A 49 12.61 1.50 16.70
C ALA A 49 12.86 0.41 15.64
N ALA A 50 11.89 -0.51 15.47
CA ALA A 50 11.98 -1.56 14.45
C ALA A 50 12.04 -0.99 13.02
N LEU A 51 11.37 0.14 12.75
CA LEU A 51 11.45 0.81 11.46
C LEU A 51 12.83 1.41 11.19
N GLN A 52 13.46 2.01 12.19
CA GLN A 52 14.81 2.57 12.06
C GLN A 52 15.83 1.49 11.72
N GLU A 53 15.72 0.31 12.32
CA GLU A 53 16.56 -0.85 11.99
C GLU A 53 16.29 -1.40 10.58
N ALA A 54 15.01 -1.42 10.16
CA ALA A 54 14.63 -1.96 8.86
C ALA A 54 15.04 -1.07 7.67
N GLN A 55 15.10 0.26 7.86
CA GLN A 55 15.44 1.24 6.83
C GLN A 55 16.78 0.97 6.12
N PRO A 56 17.94 0.89 6.82
CA PRO A 56 19.23 0.68 6.18
C PRO A 56 19.31 -0.66 5.46
N ILE A 57 18.63 -1.69 6.01
CA ILE A 57 18.58 -3.02 5.38
C ILE A 57 17.84 -2.92 4.04
N MET A 58 16.67 -2.28 4.00
CA MET A 58 15.92 -2.13 2.75
C MET A 58 16.69 -1.34 1.68
N ASP A 59 17.38 -0.26 2.08
CA ASP A 59 18.13 0.57 1.15
C ASP A 59 19.38 -0.15 0.62
N SER A 60 20.07 -0.92 1.47
CA SER A 60 21.19 -1.75 1.03
C SER A 60 20.80 -2.78 -0.05
N MET A 61 19.55 -3.26 -0.04
CA MET A 61 19.05 -4.20 -1.05
C MET A 61 18.79 -3.55 -2.41
N VAL A 62 18.57 -2.24 -2.45
CA VAL A 62 18.47 -1.47 -3.69
C VAL A 62 19.84 -1.40 -4.35
N ASN A 63 20.88 -1.10 -3.58
CA ASN A 63 22.26 -1.05 -4.08
C ASN A 63 22.71 -2.40 -4.63
N LYS A 64 22.24 -3.50 -4.03
CA LYS A 64 22.48 -4.89 -4.50
C LYS A 64 21.63 -5.29 -5.72
N GLY A 65 20.74 -4.42 -6.22
CA GLY A 65 19.88 -4.70 -7.37
C GLY A 65 18.76 -5.72 -7.09
N ILE A 66 18.49 -6.05 -5.83
CA ILE A 66 17.48 -7.05 -5.45
C ILE A 66 16.06 -6.47 -5.48
N PHE A 67 15.92 -5.18 -5.13
CA PHE A 67 14.67 -4.44 -5.21
C PHE A 67 14.84 -3.17 -6.04
N ALA A 68 13.79 -2.82 -6.79
CA ALA A 68 13.70 -1.53 -7.44
C ALA A 68 13.49 -0.41 -6.40
N LYS A 69 14.06 0.77 -6.67
CA LYS A 69 13.94 1.99 -5.84
C LYS A 69 12.49 2.29 -5.46
N ASN A 70 11.59 2.24 -6.45
CA ASN A 70 10.16 2.52 -6.26
C ASN A 70 9.47 1.50 -5.35
N LYS A 71 9.91 0.23 -5.36
CA LYS A 71 9.32 -0.78 -4.48
C LYS A 71 9.65 -0.48 -3.02
N VAL A 72 10.90 -0.12 -2.73
CA VAL A 72 11.32 0.25 -1.38
C VAL A 72 10.66 1.56 -0.94
N ALA A 73 10.60 2.56 -1.82
CA ALA A 73 9.89 3.82 -1.54
C ALA A 73 8.42 3.60 -1.19
N ARG A 74 7.70 2.75 -1.95
CA ARG A 74 6.31 2.36 -1.65
C ARG A 74 6.20 1.64 -0.31
N THR A 75 7.11 0.72 0.00
CA THR A 75 7.11 0.02 1.29
C THR A 75 7.33 0.99 2.44
N LYS A 76 8.31 1.88 2.36
CA LYS A 76 8.52 2.96 3.35
C LYS A 76 7.26 3.81 3.49
N SER A 77 6.69 4.25 2.37
CA SER A 77 5.45 5.05 2.35
C SER A 77 4.21 4.31 2.84
N ARG A 78 4.20 2.97 2.94
CA ARG A 78 3.09 2.18 3.48
C ARG A 78 3.24 1.89 4.97
N LEU A 79 4.48 1.84 5.46
CA LEU A 79 4.77 1.72 6.87
C LEU A 79 4.71 3.08 7.59
N ASN A 80 4.96 4.19 6.87
CA ASN A 80 4.86 5.56 7.39
C ASN A 80 3.44 6.11 7.69
N PRO A 81 2.32 5.67 7.07
CA PRO A 81 0.98 6.19 7.34
C PRO A 81 0.36 5.73 8.66
N CYS A 82 0.99 4.82 9.42
CA CYS A 82 0.62 4.59 10.82
C CYS A 82 1.21 5.68 11.73
N LYS A 83 0.95 6.94 11.39
CA LYS A 83 1.19 8.14 12.22
C LYS A 83 -0.10 8.77 12.74
N ALA A 84 -1.26 8.17 12.46
CA ALA A 84 -2.43 8.43 13.28
C ALA A 84 -2.22 7.66 14.59
N PRO A 85 -2.33 8.31 15.76
CA PRO A 85 -2.27 7.57 17.00
C PRO A 85 -3.33 6.48 16.90
N ILE A 86 -2.94 5.25 17.17
CA ILE A 86 -3.88 4.27 17.70
C ILE A 86 -4.26 4.85 19.08
N ARG A 87 -5.13 5.87 19.07
CA ARG A 87 -5.99 6.16 20.21
C ARG A 87 -6.73 4.85 20.38
N GLY A 88 -6.43 4.17 21.48
CA GLY A 88 -6.83 2.79 21.73
C GLY A 88 -8.29 2.53 21.35
N THR A 89 -8.56 1.28 20.99
CA THR A 89 -9.78 0.58 21.38
C THR A 89 -10.94 1.49 21.82
N LYS A 90 -11.61 2.12 20.86
CA LYS A 90 -13.03 2.39 21.01
C LYS A 90 -13.71 1.91 19.75
N LYS A 91 -14.31 0.72 19.83
CA LYS A 91 -15.65 0.55 19.30
C LYS A 91 -16.52 1.63 19.97
N THR A 92 -16.51 2.86 19.49
CA THR A 92 -17.66 3.75 19.61
C THR A 92 -18.61 3.31 18.49
N GLY A 93 -19.59 2.44 18.66
CA GLY A 93 -20.39 2.26 19.87
C GLY A 93 -21.02 3.60 20.21
N PHE A 94 -22.21 3.87 19.66
CA PHE A 94 -23.03 5.04 20.00
C PHE A 94 -22.55 6.41 19.48
N ARG A 95 -22.98 6.80 18.27
CA ARG A 95 -23.41 8.20 18.01
C ARG A 95 -24.94 8.22 18.09
N ALA A 96 -25.47 8.02 19.30
CA ALA A 96 -26.73 8.65 19.65
C ALA A 96 -26.44 10.14 19.87
N GLY A 97 -27.28 11.01 19.29
CA GLY A 97 -27.17 12.46 19.43
C GLY A 97 -26.86 13.18 18.13
N PHE A 98 -27.75 13.07 17.14
CA PHE A 98 -28.00 14.18 16.23
C PHE A 98 -29.49 14.52 16.36
N PHE A 99 -29.80 15.28 17.41
CA PHE A 99 -31.13 15.88 17.58
C PHE A 99 -31.17 17.07 16.61
N MET A 100 -31.44 16.80 15.33
CA MET A 100 -31.88 17.83 14.38
C MET A 100 -33.31 18.19 14.77
N SER A 101 -33.55 19.45 15.15
CA SER A 101 -34.91 19.95 15.37
C SER A 101 -35.73 19.79 14.09
N ALA A 102 -37.03 19.55 14.24
CA ALA A 102 -37.97 19.33 13.13
C ALA A 102 -37.91 20.45 12.06
N ASP A 103 -37.54 21.67 12.46
CA ASP A 103 -37.37 22.82 11.57
C ASP A 103 -36.21 22.67 10.58
N GLN A 104 -35.15 21.92 10.93
CA GLN A 104 -33.98 21.70 10.05
C GLN A 104 -34.23 20.60 8.99
N LEU A 105 -35.16 19.68 9.22
CA LEU A 105 -35.54 18.65 8.25
C LEU A 105 -36.45 19.20 7.13
N ILE A 106 -37.24 20.23 7.43
CA ILE A 106 -38.14 20.86 6.45
C ILE A 106 -37.36 21.66 5.40
N THR A 107 -36.29 22.35 5.77
CA THR A 107 -35.46 23.12 4.81
C THR A 107 -34.72 22.22 3.82
N ILE A 108 -34.27 21.03 4.25
CA ILE A 108 -33.55 20.10 3.36
C ILE A 108 -34.51 19.46 2.35
N ILE A 109 -35.74 19.13 2.75
CA ILE A 109 -36.74 18.55 1.85
C ILE A 109 -37.24 19.60 0.84
N ALA A 110 -37.45 20.86 1.25
CA ALA A 110 -37.93 21.93 0.38
C ALA A 110 -36.94 22.34 -0.73
N VAL A 111 -35.62 22.20 -0.52
CA VAL A 111 -34.60 22.49 -1.55
C VAL A 111 -34.54 21.39 -2.63
N THR A 112 -35.07 20.20 -2.37
CA THR A 112 -34.99 19.05 -3.30
C THR A 112 -36.20 18.88 -4.23
N GLN A 113 -37.18 19.77 -4.17
CA GLN A 113 -38.32 19.81 -5.11
C GLN A 113 -38.37 21.16 -5.84
N SER A 114 -37.42 21.38 -6.74
CA SER A 114 -37.61 22.28 -7.87
C SER A 114 -37.06 21.56 -9.11
N PRO A 115 -37.93 21.16 -10.05
CA PRO A 115 -37.51 20.59 -11.31
C PRO A 115 -36.82 21.67 -12.14
N ASP A 116 -35.67 21.34 -12.72
CA ASP A 116 -35.16 21.82 -14.02
C ASP A 116 -33.63 21.68 -14.07
N TYR A 117 -33.14 20.50 -14.46
CA TYR A 117 -31.79 20.33 -15.00
C TYR A 117 -31.88 19.90 -16.47
N PRO A 118 -31.76 20.84 -17.42
CA PRO A 118 -31.63 20.51 -18.83
C PRO A 118 -30.24 19.93 -19.13
N GLY A 119 -30.20 18.65 -19.51
CA GLY A 119 -29.26 18.06 -20.47
C GLY A 119 -27.76 18.31 -20.31
N GLU A 120 -27.09 17.55 -19.44
CA GLU A 120 -25.65 17.28 -19.58
C GLU A 120 -25.42 15.96 -20.31
N SER A 121 -25.20 16.08 -21.61
CA SER A 121 -24.70 15.02 -22.48
C SER A 121 -23.25 14.68 -22.10
N PHE A 122 -23.06 13.58 -21.38
CA PHE A 122 -21.73 13.01 -21.16
C PHE A 122 -21.07 12.71 -22.52
N PRO A 123 -19.91 13.31 -22.87
CA PRO A 123 -19.22 12.95 -24.09
C PRO A 123 -18.77 11.49 -23.99
N HIS A 124 -19.37 10.65 -24.82
CA HIS A 124 -18.99 9.26 -25.03
C HIS A 124 -17.51 9.22 -25.37
N ARG A 125 -16.65 8.78 -24.43
CA ARG A 125 -15.21 8.55 -24.68
C ARG A 125 -15.11 7.62 -25.89
N LYS A 126 -14.76 8.18 -27.05
CA LYS A 126 -14.47 7.39 -28.26
C LYS A 126 -13.38 6.40 -27.88
N ARG A 127 -13.71 5.11 -27.89
CA ARG A 127 -12.70 4.04 -27.87
C ARG A 127 -11.88 4.25 -29.13
N THR A 128 -10.63 4.67 -28.99
CA THR A 128 -9.70 4.70 -30.12
C THR A 128 -9.52 3.27 -30.62
N PRO A 129 -9.75 3.00 -31.91
CA PRO A 129 -9.47 1.68 -32.46
C PRO A 129 -7.96 1.46 -32.43
N ILE A 130 -7.56 0.32 -31.86
CA ILE A 130 -6.19 -0.20 -31.96
C ILE A 130 -6.00 -0.56 -33.42
N LEU A 131 -5.22 0.24 -34.16
CA LEU A 131 -4.75 -0.15 -35.49
C LEU A 131 -3.87 -1.38 -35.33
N ARG A 132 -4.23 -2.43 -36.07
CA ARG A 132 -3.44 -3.65 -36.23
C ARG A 132 -2.18 -3.37 -37.02
#